data_AF-A0A151F067-F1
#
_entry.id   AF-A0A151F067-F1
#
_cell.length_a   1.000
_cell.length_b   1.000
_cell.length_c   1.000
_cell.angle_alpha   90.00
_cell.angle_beta   90.00
_cell.angle_gamma   90.00
#
_symmetry.space_group_name_H-M   'P 1'
#
loop_
_entity.id
_entity.type
_entity.pdbx_description
1 polymer ?
#
loop_
_entity_poly.entity_id
_entity_poly.type
_entity_poly.pdbx_seq_one_letter_code
_entity_poly.pdbx_strand_id
1 'polypeptide(L)'
;MQISERRKKILDTFLERDLLSYKEILDETSWLGDPIDILSDLDTLVFFAFLQHVRYKKPEPEITTQLELRQRTKTQMKDNPQRILSRLRELEREFPPWYRKLAILKILNNQRLNCEEIEKRVNDQCPHEGWSSPLIQASLRALEKARYVFTTIDYKRCTLTSEGKELLEKFPFLQFVCLKHLKNEFTIEFRTYVILELVRDRHESGITSGSITQQLQEKYGIRGNRRNAVKNTLENMVIAGMLRVSGGTSKRRGHVYFLSKTAESLFLPSNDL
;
A
#
# COMPACT_ATOMS: atom_id res chain seq x y z
N MET A 1 -18.59 -2.33 -9.92
CA MET A 1 -18.82 -1.12 -9.09
C MET A 1 -17.48 -0.45 -8.86
N GLN A 2 -17.40 0.89 -8.96
CA GLN A 2 -16.14 1.58 -8.67
C GLN A 2 -15.81 1.49 -7.17
N ILE A 3 -14.53 1.53 -6.80
CA ILE A 3 -14.10 1.36 -5.40
C ILE A 3 -14.57 2.55 -4.56
N SER A 4 -14.47 3.77 -5.10
CA SER A 4 -15.00 4.97 -4.44
C SER A 4 -16.51 4.89 -4.20
N GLU A 5 -17.28 4.30 -5.11
CA GLU A 5 -18.72 4.06 -4.91
C GLU A 5 -18.97 3.05 -3.79
N ARG A 6 -18.22 1.93 -3.77
CA ARG A 6 -18.32 0.91 -2.72
C ARG A 6 -18.02 1.50 -1.35
N ARG A 7 -16.91 2.23 -1.24
CA ARG A 7 -16.50 2.93 -0.02
C ARG A 7 -17.52 3.97 0.41
N LYS A 8 -18.12 4.71 -0.53
CA LYS A 8 -19.18 5.67 -0.22
C LYS A 8 -20.39 4.98 0.39
N LYS A 9 -20.84 3.86 -0.19
CA LYS A 9 -21.94 3.06 0.35
C LYS A 9 -21.66 2.51 1.74
N ILE A 10 -20.43 2.03 1.99
CA ILE A 10 -20.00 1.63 3.34
C ILE A 10 -20.14 2.80 4.33
N LEU A 11 -19.67 4.00 3.97
CA LEU A 11 -19.80 5.18 4.83
C LEU A 11 -21.26 5.58 5.06
N ASP A 12 -22.14 5.42 4.06
CA ASP A 12 -23.57 5.69 4.19
C ASP A 12 -24.25 4.72 5.16
N THR A 13 -23.87 3.43 5.14
CA THR A 13 -24.33 2.45 6.14
C THR A 13 -23.96 2.89 7.56
N PHE A 14 -22.75 3.41 7.78
CA PHE A 14 -22.40 3.97 9.09
C PHE A 14 -23.11 5.30 9.41
N LEU A 15 -23.51 6.09 8.41
CA LEU A 15 -24.28 7.31 8.65
C LEU A 15 -25.68 6.99 9.20
N GLU A 16 -26.27 5.88 8.78
CA GLU A 16 -27.58 5.40 9.21
C GLU A 16 -27.55 4.66 10.56
N ARG A 17 -26.51 3.85 10.80
CA ARG A 17 -26.43 2.95 11.97
C ARG A 17 -25.53 3.46 13.10
N ASP A 18 -24.76 4.52 12.85
CA ASP A 18 -23.74 5.18 13.71
C ASP A 18 -22.56 4.30 14.13
N LEU A 19 -22.83 3.08 14.61
CA LEU A 19 -21.88 2.15 15.21
C LEU A 19 -22.11 0.73 14.69
N LEU A 20 -21.09 0.10 14.10
CA LEU A 20 -21.15 -1.28 13.61
C LEU A 20 -19.85 -2.02 13.90
N SER A 21 -19.94 -3.27 14.33
CA SER A 21 -18.81 -4.20 14.39
C SER A 21 -18.39 -4.68 13.01
N TYR A 22 -17.18 -5.25 12.90
CA TYR A 22 -16.73 -5.89 11.66
C TYR A 22 -17.70 -6.98 11.19
N LYS A 23 -18.29 -7.76 12.11
CA LYS A 23 -19.33 -8.73 11.76
C LYS A 23 -20.53 -8.05 11.12
N GLU A 24 -21.12 -7.08 11.82
CA GLU A 24 -22.35 -6.41 11.37
C GLU A 24 -22.14 -5.69 10.04
N ILE A 25 -21.03 -4.97 9.85
CA ILE A 25 -20.81 -4.29 8.58
C ILE A 25 -20.58 -5.28 7.43
N LEU A 26 -19.93 -6.43 7.65
CA LEU A 26 -19.77 -7.46 6.62
C LEU A 26 -21.13 -8.07 6.23
N ASP A 27 -22.02 -8.26 7.20
CA ASP A 27 -23.36 -8.78 6.94
C ASP A 27 -24.21 -7.74 6.16
N GLU A 28 -24.23 -6.49 6.63
CA GLU A 28 -25.02 -5.37 6.05
C GLU A 28 -24.54 -4.96 4.64
N THR A 29 -23.25 -5.18 4.34
CA THR A 29 -22.65 -4.81 3.05
C THR A 29 -22.28 -6.01 2.19
N SER A 30 -22.81 -7.20 2.52
CA SER A 30 -22.58 -8.44 1.76
C SER A 30 -22.93 -8.34 0.27
N TRP A 31 -23.88 -7.47 -0.08
CA TRP A 31 -24.29 -7.18 -1.46
C TRP A 31 -23.32 -6.26 -2.24
N LEU A 32 -22.33 -5.66 -1.57
CA LEU A 32 -21.34 -4.76 -2.19
C LEU A 32 -20.14 -5.50 -2.81
N GLY A 33 -19.93 -6.78 -2.48
CA GLY A 33 -18.84 -7.58 -3.01
C GLY A 33 -18.28 -8.59 -2.01
N ASP A 34 -17.12 -9.18 -2.34
CA ASP A 34 -16.47 -10.17 -1.50
C ASP A 34 -16.11 -9.61 -0.11
N PRO A 35 -16.24 -10.39 0.99
CA PRO A 35 -15.89 -9.92 2.33
C PRO A 35 -14.46 -9.39 2.46
N ILE A 36 -13.51 -9.96 1.70
CA ILE A 36 -12.11 -9.50 1.66
C ILE A 36 -12.00 -8.09 1.10
N ASP A 37 -12.80 -7.75 0.08
CA ASP A 37 -12.82 -6.41 -0.50
C ASP A 37 -13.41 -5.39 0.47
N ILE A 38 -14.47 -5.76 1.17
CA ILE A 38 -15.07 -4.92 2.22
C ILE A 38 -14.07 -4.67 3.35
N LEU A 39 -13.35 -5.71 3.80
CA LEU A 39 -12.29 -5.56 4.80
C LEU A 39 -11.14 -4.65 4.32
N SER A 40 -10.77 -4.75 3.05
CA SER A 40 -9.79 -3.88 2.40
C SER A 40 -10.22 -2.40 2.44
N ASP A 41 -11.49 -2.16 2.11
CA ASP A 41 -12.08 -0.83 2.16
C ASP A 41 -12.19 -0.29 3.58
N LEU A 42 -12.61 -1.11 4.55
CA LEU A 42 -12.67 -0.72 5.96
C LEU A 42 -11.28 -0.35 6.51
N ASP A 43 -10.26 -1.16 6.24
CA ASP A 43 -8.89 -0.85 6.68
C ASP A 43 -8.37 0.45 6.03
N THR A 44 -8.74 0.70 4.77
CA THR A 44 -8.42 1.94 4.07
C THR A 44 -9.15 3.13 4.71
N LEU A 45 -10.47 3.04 4.91
CA LEU A 45 -11.28 4.09 5.51
C LEU A 45 -10.86 4.43 6.94
N VAL A 46 -10.43 3.44 7.73
CA VAL A 46 -9.83 3.66 9.06
C VAL A 46 -8.50 4.39 8.94
N PHE A 47 -7.61 3.94 8.04
CA PHE A 47 -6.28 4.54 7.88
C PHE A 47 -6.32 6.00 7.42
N PHE A 48 -7.27 6.36 6.54
CA PHE A 48 -7.49 7.74 6.08
C PHE A 48 -8.46 8.54 6.96
N ALA A 49 -8.75 8.03 8.16
CA ALA A 49 -9.53 8.72 9.20
C ALA A 49 -10.95 9.10 8.75
N PHE A 50 -11.58 8.29 7.89
CA PHE A 50 -13.02 8.36 7.68
C PHE A 50 -13.75 7.68 8.83
N LEU A 51 -13.27 6.51 9.21
CA LEU A 51 -13.74 5.70 10.33
C LEU A 51 -12.73 5.73 11.50
N GLN A 52 -13.19 5.29 12.67
CA GLN A 52 -12.35 5.02 13.83
C GLN A 52 -12.87 3.82 14.63
N HIS A 53 -11.95 3.09 15.27
CA HIS A 53 -12.32 2.06 16.23
C HIS A 53 -12.83 2.67 17.53
N VAL A 54 -13.91 2.12 18.08
CA VAL A 54 -14.51 2.61 19.33
C VAL A 54 -13.87 1.92 20.53
N ARG A 55 -13.39 2.73 21.49
CA ARG A 55 -12.82 2.27 22.78
C ARG A 55 -11.81 1.13 22.65
N TYR A 56 -11.05 1.14 21.57
CA TYR A 56 -10.21 0.04 21.17
C TYR A 56 -8.82 0.18 21.79
N LYS A 57 -8.48 -0.72 22.72
CA LYS A 57 -7.19 -0.74 23.47
C LYS A 57 -6.29 -1.94 23.15
N LYS A 58 -6.79 -2.91 22.37
CA LYS A 58 -6.04 -4.12 22.00
C LYS A 58 -5.06 -3.83 20.85
N PRO A 59 -4.08 -4.71 20.59
CA PRO A 59 -3.20 -4.58 19.44
C PRO A 59 -3.88 -4.98 18.11
N GLU A 60 -4.84 -5.91 18.13
CA GLU A 60 -5.56 -6.43 16.94
C GLU A 60 -7.09 -6.44 17.02
N PRO A 61 -7.81 -6.01 15.96
CA PRO A 61 -9.26 -5.97 16.00
C PRO A 61 -9.82 -7.39 16.05
N GLU A 62 -10.85 -7.57 16.87
CA GLU A 62 -11.72 -8.74 16.88
C GLU A 62 -12.89 -8.52 15.93
N ILE A 63 -13.58 -9.58 15.52
CA ILE A 63 -14.74 -9.47 14.62
C ILE A 63 -15.89 -8.65 15.25
N THR A 64 -15.94 -8.61 16.58
CA THR A 64 -16.86 -7.81 17.39
C THR A 64 -16.37 -6.38 17.63
N THR A 65 -15.15 -6.03 17.18
CA THR A 65 -14.62 -4.68 17.32
C THR A 65 -15.45 -3.71 16.52
N GLN A 66 -15.93 -2.66 17.20
CA GLN A 66 -16.82 -1.66 16.63
C GLN A 66 -16.05 -0.52 15.96
N LEU A 67 -16.64 -0.05 14.87
CA LEU A 67 -16.23 1.10 14.09
C LEU A 67 -17.35 2.14 14.11
N GLU A 68 -16.97 3.41 14.02
CA GLU A 68 -17.90 4.53 13.84
C GLU A 68 -17.34 5.55 12.84
N LEU A 69 -18.22 6.38 12.29
CA LEU A 69 -17.79 7.56 11.54
C LEU A 69 -17.05 8.53 12.47
N ARG A 70 -15.91 9.04 12.02
CA ARG A 70 -15.34 10.21 12.70
C ARG A 70 -16.30 11.39 12.61
N GLN A 71 -16.37 12.20 13.67
CA GLN A 71 -17.24 13.38 13.70
C GLN A 71 -17.04 14.29 12.49
N ARG A 72 -15.78 14.54 12.08
CA ARG A 72 -15.46 15.32 10.88
C ARG A 72 -16.07 14.71 9.62
N THR A 73 -16.00 13.39 9.47
CA THR A 73 -16.59 12.67 8.33
C THR A 73 -18.11 12.82 8.35
N LYS A 74 -18.74 12.61 9.51
CA LYS A 74 -20.19 12.75 9.69
C LYS A 74 -20.68 14.15 9.31
N THR A 75 -20.01 15.21 9.78
CA THR A 75 -20.29 16.60 9.39
C THR A 75 -20.10 16.81 7.89
N GLN A 76 -18.98 16.36 7.33
CA GLN A 76 -18.71 16.52 5.88
C GLN A 76 -19.73 15.79 5.01
N MET A 77 -20.20 14.61 5.40
CA MET A 77 -21.22 13.88 4.65
C MET A 77 -22.55 14.62 4.62
N LYS A 78 -22.90 15.34 5.69
CA LYS A 78 -24.12 16.16 5.77
C LYS A 78 -23.99 17.48 5.01
N ASP A 79 -22.91 18.20 5.26
CA ASP A 79 -22.78 19.60 4.83
C ASP A 79 -22.10 19.74 3.47
N ASN A 80 -21.25 18.78 3.09
CA ASN A 80 -20.49 18.80 1.84
C ASN A 80 -20.17 17.38 1.33
N PRO A 81 -21.19 16.62 0.88
CA PRO A 81 -21.02 15.24 0.42
C PRO A 81 -20.07 15.13 -0.79
N GLN A 82 -20.00 16.16 -1.64
CA GLN A 82 -19.09 16.18 -2.79
C GLN A 82 -17.62 16.12 -2.37
N ARG A 83 -17.26 16.75 -1.25
CA ARG A 83 -15.90 16.69 -0.71
C ARG A 83 -15.53 15.27 -0.27
N ILE A 84 -16.47 14.51 0.29
CA ILE A 84 -16.23 13.10 0.64
C ILE A 84 -16.00 12.30 -0.63
N LEU A 85 -16.85 12.45 -1.64
CA LEU A 85 -16.71 11.73 -2.91
C LEU A 85 -15.37 12.03 -3.61
N SER A 86 -14.95 13.30 -3.65
CA SER A 86 -13.64 13.70 -4.18
C SER A 86 -12.50 13.00 -3.44
N ARG A 87 -12.52 12.99 -2.10
CA ARG A 87 -11.50 12.30 -1.30
C ARG A 87 -11.52 10.80 -1.49
N LEU A 88 -12.68 10.18 -1.72
CA LEU A 88 -12.76 8.74 -2.00
C LEU A 88 -12.19 8.41 -3.38
N ARG A 89 -12.40 9.27 -4.39
CA ARG A 89 -11.81 9.12 -5.72
C ARG A 89 -10.28 9.25 -5.70
N GLU A 90 -9.73 10.14 -4.86
CA GLU A 90 -8.28 10.23 -4.62
C GLU A 90 -7.70 8.92 -4.08
N LEU A 91 -8.53 8.07 -3.46
CA LEU A 91 -8.12 6.79 -2.88
C LEU A 91 -8.46 5.59 -3.78
N GLU A 92 -8.93 5.78 -5.02
CA GLU A 92 -9.42 4.70 -5.89
C GLU A 92 -8.38 3.57 -6.06
N ARG A 93 -7.09 3.92 -6.11
CA ARG A 93 -5.97 2.97 -6.27
C ARG A 93 -5.30 2.58 -4.95
N GLU A 94 -5.83 3.03 -3.83
CA GLU A 94 -5.24 2.76 -2.52
C GLU A 94 -5.75 1.43 -1.97
N PHE A 95 -4.82 0.51 -1.77
CA PHE A 95 -5.09 -0.81 -1.19
C PHE A 95 -4.14 -1.11 -0.04
N PRO A 96 -4.60 -1.78 1.03
CA PRO A 96 -3.73 -2.21 2.11
C PRO A 96 -2.70 -3.25 1.65
N PRO A 97 -1.46 -3.22 2.18
CA PRO A 97 -0.43 -4.21 1.85
C PRO A 97 -0.83 -5.67 2.13
N TRP A 98 -1.72 -5.92 3.09
CA TRP A 98 -2.18 -7.28 3.39
C TRP A 98 -3.06 -7.85 2.27
N TYR A 99 -3.81 -6.99 1.57
CA TYR A 99 -4.68 -7.39 0.45
C TYR A 99 -3.83 -7.93 -0.70
N ARG A 100 -2.72 -7.24 -1.01
CA ARG A 100 -1.71 -7.69 -1.99
C ARG A 100 -1.11 -9.04 -1.64
N LYS A 101 -0.70 -9.22 -0.39
CA LYS A 101 -0.17 -10.49 0.08
C LYS A 101 -1.18 -11.62 -0.08
N LEU A 102 -2.46 -11.36 0.24
CA LEU A 102 -3.52 -12.34 0.06
C LEU A 102 -3.72 -12.70 -1.41
N ALA A 103 -3.71 -11.72 -2.32
CA ALA A 103 -3.81 -11.97 -3.76
C ALA A 103 -2.70 -12.90 -4.26
N ILE A 104 -1.45 -12.67 -3.84
CA ILE A 104 -0.31 -13.53 -4.16
C ILE A 104 -0.51 -14.95 -3.60
N LEU A 105 -0.97 -15.08 -2.35
CA LEU A 105 -1.24 -16.38 -1.75
C LEU A 105 -2.32 -17.14 -2.53
N LYS A 106 -3.40 -16.47 -2.91
CA LYS A 106 -4.49 -17.06 -3.71
C LYS A 106 -3.99 -17.58 -5.06
N ILE A 107 -3.10 -16.85 -5.72
CA ILE A 107 -2.50 -17.27 -7.00
C ILE A 107 -1.60 -18.48 -6.84
N LEU A 108 -0.85 -18.55 -5.74
CA LEU A 108 0.00 -19.69 -5.43
C LEU A 108 -0.79 -20.92 -4.93
N ASN A 109 -2.11 -20.82 -4.73
CA ASN A 109 -2.90 -21.91 -4.22
C ASN A 109 -2.86 -23.13 -5.17
N ASN A 110 -2.30 -24.24 -4.68
CA ASN A 110 -2.05 -25.46 -5.44
C ASN A 110 -1.18 -25.28 -6.70
N GLN A 111 -0.37 -24.22 -6.75
CA GLN A 111 0.49 -23.91 -7.89
C GLN A 111 1.94 -23.70 -7.45
N ARG A 112 2.86 -23.98 -8.37
CA ARG A 112 4.29 -23.66 -8.22
C ARG A 112 4.70 -22.77 -9.39
N LEU A 113 4.99 -21.51 -9.11
CA LEU A 113 5.17 -20.46 -10.12
C LEU A 113 6.49 -19.71 -9.90
N ASN A 114 7.11 -19.24 -10.97
CA ASN A 114 8.21 -18.27 -10.87
C ASN A 114 7.66 -16.84 -10.66
N CYS A 115 8.55 -15.87 -10.38
CA CYS A 115 8.14 -14.48 -10.14
C CYS A 115 7.38 -13.85 -11.32
N GLU A 116 7.82 -14.06 -12.55
CA GLU A 116 7.18 -13.48 -13.74
C GLU A 116 5.76 -14.02 -13.94
N GLU A 117 5.55 -15.32 -13.71
CA GLU A 117 4.24 -15.96 -13.74
C GLU A 117 3.30 -15.41 -12.66
N ILE A 118 3.83 -15.18 -11.45
CA ILE A 118 3.06 -14.57 -10.35
C ILE A 118 2.68 -13.14 -10.74
N GLU A 119 3.63 -12.34 -11.19
CA GLU A 119 3.41 -10.95 -11.60
C GLU A 119 2.33 -10.85 -12.68
N LYS A 120 2.41 -11.72 -13.69
CA LYS A 120 1.40 -11.78 -14.75
C LYS A 120 0.03 -12.14 -14.19
N ARG A 121 -0.09 -13.24 -13.42
CA ARG A 121 -1.39 -13.69 -12.89
C ARG A 121 -2.01 -12.71 -11.91
N VAL A 122 -1.19 -12.03 -11.11
CA VAL A 122 -1.64 -10.99 -10.18
C VAL A 122 -2.26 -9.84 -10.97
N ASN A 123 -1.58 -9.36 -11.99
CA ASN A 123 -2.09 -8.25 -12.80
C ASN A 123 -3.28 -8.67 -13.69
N ASP A 124 -3.36 -9.93 -14.11
CA ASP A 124 -4.53 -10.45 -14.84
C ASP A 124 -5.78 -10.56 -13.95
N GLN A 125 -5.61 -10.96 -12.68
CA GLN A 125 -6.73 -11.08 -11.72
C GLN A 125 -7.11 -9.74 -11.08
N CYS A 126 -6.15 -8.82 -10.96
CA CYS A 126 -6.32 -7.51 -10.34
C CYS A 126 -5.86 -6.38 -11.27
N PRO A 127 -6.42 -6.26 -12.49
CA PRO A 127 -5.90 -5.35 -13.53
C PRO A 127 -6.03 -3.87 -13.15
N HIS A 128 -6.99 -3.54 -12.30
CA HIS A 128 -7.22 -2.18 -11.81
C HIS A 128 -6.19 -1.75 -10.75
N GLU A 129 -5.42 -2.69 -10.19
CA GLU A 129 -4.43 -2.41 -9.16
C GLU A 129 -3.02 -2.17 -9.72
N GLY A 130 -2.71 -2.75 -10.89
CA GLY A 130 -1.51 -2.45 -11.69
C GLY A 130 -0.20 -2.52 -10.90
N TRP A 131 -0.06 -3.51 -10.01
CA TRP A 131 1.08 -3.55 -9.11
C TRP A 131 2.38 -3.85 -9.87
N SER A 132 3.37 -2.97 -9.66
CA SER A 132 4.69 -3.12 -10.28
C SER A 132 5.42 -4.37 -9.76
N SER A 133 6.27 -4.96 -10.62
CA SER A 133 7.14 -6.09 -10.27
C SER A 133 7.91 -5.91 -8.93
N PRO A 134 8.60 -4.78 -8.66
CA PRO A 134 9.32 -4.59 -7.39
C PRO A 134 8.42 -4.71 -6.15
N LEU A 135 7.16 -4.31 -6.28
CA LEU A 135 6.20 -4.32 -5.19
C LEU A 135 5.71 -5.73 -4.89
N ILE A 136 5.41 -6.52 -5.94
CA ILE A 136 5.06 -7.94 -5.83
C ILE A 136 6.23 -8.73 -5.22
N GLN A 137 7.46 -8.45 -5.63
CA GLN A 137 8.65 -9.07 -5.05
C GLN A 137 8.83 -8.71 -3.56
N ALA A 138 8.55 -7.46 -3.17
CA ALA A 138 8.58 -7.07 -1.76
C ALA A 138 7.53 -7.82 -0.93
N SER A 139 6.32 -8.01 -1.47
CA SER A 139 5.28 -8.84 -0.86
C SER A 139 5.70 -10.30 -0.71
N LEU A 140 6.26 -10.89 -1.76
CA LEU A 140 6.74 -12.28 -1.75
C LEU A 140 7.81 -12.49 -0.67
N ARG A 141 8.78 -11.59 -0.57
CA ARG A 141 9.81 -11.64 0.49
C ARG A 141 9.20 -11.53 1.88
N ALA A 142 8.18 -10.71 2.06
CA ALA A 142 7.49 -10.60 3.36
C ALA A 142 6.73 -11.89 3.70
N LEU A 143 6.05 -12.50 2.72
CA LEU A 143 5.36 -13.78 2.87
C LEU A 143 6.33 -14.95 3.14
N GLU A 144 7.49 -14.95 2.51
CA GLU A 144 8.55 -15.94 2.74
C GLU A 144 9.15 -15.82 4.15
N LYS A 145 9.46 -14.59 4.60
CA LYS A 145 9.90 -14.33 5.98
C LYS A 145 8.87 -14.77 7.02
N ALA A 146 7.59 -14.65 6.68
CA ALA A 146 6.47 -15.11 7.50
C ALA A 146 6.15 -16.59 7.34
N ARG A 147 6.94 -17.34 6.54
CA ARG A 147 6.80 -18.78 6.29
C ARG A 147 5.49 -19.20 5.61
N TYR A 148 4.76 -18.30 4.98
CA TYR A 148 3.58 -18.64 4.17
C TYR A 148 3.93 -19.09 2.76
N VAL A 149 5.07 -18.64 2.25
CA VAL A 149 5.59 -19.00 0.91
C VAL A 149 6.98 -19.59 1.07
N PHE A 150 7.28 -20.58 0.25
CA PHE A 150 8.61 -21.16 0.12
C PHE A 150 9.13 -20.97 -1.30
N THR A 151 10.34 -20.42 -1.42
CA THR A 151 11.05 -20.29 -2.69
C THR A 151 12.09 -21.38 -2.82
N THR A 152 11.96 -22.19 -3.87
CA THR A 152 12.96 -23.20 -4.22
C THR A 152 14.22 -22.55 -4.79
N ILE A 153 15.40 -23.02 -4.36
CA ILE A 153 16.71 -22.52 -4.81
C ILE A 153 16.86 -22.71 -6.32
N ASP A 154 16.45 -23.88 -6.81
CA ASP A 154 16.44 -24.19 -8.23
C ASP A 154 15.25 -23.52 -8.92
N TYR A 155 15.54 -22.66 -9.90
CA TYR A 155 14.59 -21.93 -10.74
C TYR A 155 13.74 -20.85 -10.03
N LYS A 156 14.05 -20.50 -8.77
CA LYS A 156 13.33 -19.45 -8.00
C LYS A 156 11.81 -19.58 -8.07
N ARG A 157 11.31 -20.82 -8.03
CA ARG A 157 9.88 -21.10 -8.05
C ARG A 157 9.32 -21.03 -6.63
N CYS A 158 8.22 -20.30 -6.47
CA CYS A 158 7.49 -20.11 -5.24
C CYS A 158 6.30 -21.08 -5.16
N THR A 159 6.01 -21.57 -3.95
CA THR A 159 4.83 -22.37 -3.61
C THR A 159 4.33 -21.99 -2.22
N LEU A 160 3.07 -22.25 -1.91
CA LEU A 160 2.57 -22.17 -0.54
C LEU A 160 3.20 -23.25 0.34
N THR A 161 3.50 -22.88 1.59
CA THR A 161 3.75 -23.83 2.68
C THR A 161 2.44 -24.36 3.25
N SER A 162 2.49 -25.33 4.17
CA SER A 162 1.30 -25.77 4.91
C SER A 162 0.62 -24.63 5.66
N GLU A 163 1.39 -23.77 6.34
CA GLU A 163 0.87 -22.58 7.03
C GLU A 163 0.18 -21.60 6.06
N GLY A 164 0.73 -21.44 4.85
CA GLY A 164 0.13 -20.62 3.80
C GLY A 164 -1.21 -21.18 3.30
N LYS A 165 -1.32 -22.50 3.17
CA LYS A 165 -2.58 -23.18 2.79
C LYS A 165 -3.63 -23.07 3.88
N GLU A 166 -3.25 -23.38 5.13
CA GLU A 166 -4.14 -23.24 6.30
C GLU A 166 -4.67 -21.81 6.45
N LEU A 167 -3.83 -20.80 6.17
CA LEU A 167 -4.27 -19.40 6.17
C LEU A 167 -5.40 -19.16 5.15
N LEU A 168 -5.29 -19.69 3.92
CA LEU A 168 -6.32 -19.51 2.89
C LEU A 168 -7.64 -20.23 3.21
N GLU A 169 -7.60 -21.27 4.03
CA GLU A 169 -8.79 -21.99 4.48
C GLU A 169 -9.55 -21.27 5.61
N LYS A 170 -8.91 -20.29 6.27
CA LYS A 170 -9.55 -19.50 7.34
C LYS A 170 -10.64 -18.58 6.79
N PHE A 171 -11.61 -18.27 7.64
CA PHE A 171 -12.62 -17.23 7.37
C PHE A 171 -11.96 -15.88 7.03
N PRO A 172 -12.50 -15.09 6.06
CA PRO A 172 -11.92 -13.83 5.58
C PRO A 172 -11.41 -12.85 6.65
N PHE A 173 -12.14 -12.67 7.74
CA PHE A 173 -11.69 -11.77 8.82
C PHE A 173 -10.37 -12.24 9.46
N LEU A 174 -10.20 -13.55 9.65
CA LEU A 174 -8.96 -14.11 10.20
C LEU A 174 -7.79 -13.97 9.20
N GLN A 175 -8.04 -14.11 7.90
CA GLN A 175 -7.04 -13.83 6.86
C GLN A 175 -6.55 -12.38 6.95
N PHE A 176 -7.49 -11.43 7.06
CA PHE A 176 -7.21 -10.02 7.28
C PHE A 176 -6.34 -9.78 8.52
N VAL A 177 -6.73 -10.32 9.67
CA VAL A 177 -5.99 -10.13 10.93
C VAL A 177 -4.58 -10.71 10.82
N CYS A 178 -4.44 -11.96 10.37
CA CYS A 178 -3.13 -12.61 10.24
C CYS A 178 -2.18 -11.85 9.30
N LEU A 179 -2.66 -11.40 8.14
CA LEU A 179 -1.82 -10.74 7.15
C LEU A 179 -1.53 -9.27 7.47
N LYS A 180 -2.39 -8.61 8.25
CA LYS A 180 -2.19 -7.20 8.66
C LYS A 180 -0.93 -7.00 9.50
N HIS A 181 -0.47 -8.04 10.20
CA HIS A 181 0.79 -8.04 10.97
C HIS A 181 2.05 -7.96 10.15
N LEU A 182 1.97 -8.39 8.90
CA LEU A 182 3.14 -8.43 8.05
C LEU A 182 3.54 -6.99 7.77
N LYS A 183 4.77 -6.65 8.18
CA LYS A 183 5.35 -5.30 8.04
C LYS A 183 5.11 -4.75 6.65
N ASN A 184 4.97 -3.44 6.57
CA ASN A 184 4.75 -2.74 5.32
C ASN A 184 5.89 -3.04 4.34
N GLU A 185 5.55 -3.32 3.09
CA GLU A 185 6.49 -3.68 2.01
C GLU A 185 7.35 -2.49 1.59
N PHE A 186 6.90 -1.27 1.93
CA PHE A 186 7.60 0.00 1.71
C PHE A 186 8.71 0.22 2.74
N THR A 187 9.72 -0.65 2.72
CA THR A 187 10.92 -0.48 3.54
C THR A 187 11.69 0.79 3.13
N ILE A 188 12.67 1.19 3.94
CA ILE A 188 13.54 2.32 3.60
C ILE A 188 14.32 1.97 2.33
N GLU A 189 14.82 0.75 2.22
CA GLU A 189 15.59 0.23 1.09
C GLU A 189 14.79 0.26 -0.21
N PHE A 190 13.53 -0.19 -0.18
CA PHE A 190 12.65 -0.11 -1.35
C PHE A 190 12.47 1.34 -1.81
N ARG A 191 12.21 2.26 -0.88
CA ARG A 191 12.05 3.68 -1.22
C ARG A 191 13.35 4.29 -1.71
N THR A 192 14.48 3.96 -1.11
CA THR A 192 15.80 4.38 -1.58
C THR A 192 16.03 3.96 -3.02
N TYR A 193 15.79 2.70 -3.36
CA TYR A 193 15.92 2.17 -4.71
C TYR A 193 15.07 2.98 -5.72
N VAL A 194 13.77 3.13 -5.44
CA VAL A 194 12.87 3.84 -6.37
C VAL A 194 13.21 5.33 -6.47
N ILE A 195 13.63 5.96 -5.37
CA ILE A 195 14.08 7.37 -5.40
C ILE A 195 15.33 7.51 -6.26
N LEU A 196 16.29 6.58 -6.18
CA LEU A 196 17.48 6.60 -7.05
C LEU A 196 17.09 6.50 -8.52
N GLU A 197 16.17 5.61 -8.89
CA GLU A 197 15.66 5.52 -10.26
C GLU A 197 15.05 6.86 -10.71
N LEU A 198 14.17 7.45 -9.91
CA LEU A 198 13.52 8.73 -10.24
C LEU A 198 14.51 9.89 -10.38
N VAL A 199 15.54 9.95 -9.53
CA VAL A 199 16.57 10.99 -9.61
C VAL A 199 17.48 10.76 -10.80
N ARG A 200 17.84 9.50 -11.10
CA ARG A 200 18.65 9.14 -12.28
C ARG A 200 17.93 9.53 -13.57
N ASP A 201 16.64 9.24 -13.69
CA ASP A 201 15.84 9.58 -14.87
C ASP A 201 15.66 11.11 -15.05
N ARG A 202 16.01 11.90 -14.03
CA ARG A 202 16.00 13.37 -14.02
C ARG A 202 17.39 13.96 -13.76
N HIS A 203 18.45 13.23 -14.12
CA HIS A 203 19.82 13.55 -13.73
C HIS A 203 20.23 15.01 -14.01
N GLU A 204 19.87 15.55 -15.18
CA GLU A 204 20.23 16.92 -15.59
C GLU A 204 19.43 18.00 -14.85
N SER A 205 18.11 17.79 -14.68
CA SER A 205 17.21 18.79 -14.10
C SER A 205 17.11 18.73 -12.57
N GLY A 206 17.51 17.60 -11.98
CA GLY A 206 17.17 17.24 -10.62
C GLY A 206 15.67 17.03 -10.44
N ILE A 207 15.27 16.68 -9.21
CA ILE A 207 13.87 16.45 -8.87
C ILE A 207 13.54 16.95 -7.46
N THR A 208 12.37 17.55 -7.27
CA THR A 208 11.95 18.08 -5.96
C THR A 208 11.40 16.98 -5.06
N SER A 209 11.51 17.15 -3.74
CA SER A 209 10.87 16.22 -2.78
C SER A 209 9.36 16.10 -2.97
N GLY A 210 8.69 17.19 -3.38
CA GLY A 210 7.26 17.20 -3.71
C GLY A 210 6.95 16.30 -4.90
N SER A 211 7.69 16.45 -5.99
CA SER A 211 7.55 15.61 -7.19
C SER A 211 7.85 14.14 -6.90
N ILE A 212 8.93 13.85 -6.14
CA ILE A 212 9.26 12.48 -5.71
C ILE A 212 8.10 11.88 -4.91
N THR A 213 7.58 12.62 -3.93
CA THR A 213 6.48 12.15 -3.08
C THR A 213 5.24 11.86 -3.92
N GLN A 214 4.87 12.76 -4.83
CA GLN A 214 3.70 12.58 -5.69
C GLN A 214 3.84 11.35 -6.59
N GLN A 215 4.95 11.20 -7.31
CA GLN A 215 5.16 10.06 -8.21
C GLN A 215 5.19 8.72 -7.45
N LEU A 216 5.78 8.69 -6.25
CA LEU A 216 5.73 7.50 -5.39
C LEU A 216 4.30 7.17 -4.96
N GLN A 217 3.50 8.17 -4.59
CA GLN A 217 2.11 7.98 -4.19
C GLN A 217 1.23 7.52 -5.34
N GLU A 218 1.40 8.11 -6.53
CA GLU A 218 0.66 7.74 -7.74
C GLU A 218 0.97 6.30 -8.19
N LYS A 219 2.23 5.89 -8.11
CA LYS A 219 2.68 4.56 -8.58
C LYS A 219 2.52 3.46 -7.54
N TYR A 220 2.65 3.78 -6.25
CA TYR A 220 2.74 2.76 -5.20
C TYR A 220 1.78 2.96 -4.01
N GLY A 221 0.97 4.02 -4.00
CA GLY A 221 0.03 4.32 -2.93
C GLY A 221 0.60 5.18 -1.81
N ILE A 222 -0.30 5.78 -1.03
CA ILE A 222 -0.01 6.80 -0.01
C ILE A 222 0.47 6.17 1.29
N ARG A 223 -0.06 5.01 1.70
CA ARG A 223 0.24 4.40 3.01
C ARG A 223 1.74 4.16 3.24
N GLY A 224 2.47 3.75 2.20
CA GLY A 224 3.93 3.57 2.24
C GLY A 224 4.75 4.82 1.98
N ASN A 225 4.16 5.81 1.32
CA ASN A 225 4.86 6.97 0.75
C ASN A 225 4.35 8.30 1.31
N ARG A 226 4.00 8.32 2.60
CA ARG A 226 3.66 9.56 3.32
C ARG A 226 4.83 10.55 3.21
N ARG A 227 4.51 11.84 3.09
CA ARG A 227 5.50 12.92 2.92
C ARG A 227 6.67 12.86 3.91
N ASN A 228 6.39 12.62 5.19
CA ASN A 228 7.43 12.49 6.22
C ASN A 228 8.30 11.25 6.01
N ALA A 229 7.71 10.14 5.59
CA ALA A 229 8.42 8.91 5.34
C ALA A 229 9.39 9.10 4.15
N VAL A 230 8.93 9.71 3.06
CA VAL A 230 9.76 10.06 1.89
C VAL A 230 10.85 11.06 2.27
N LYS A 231 10.50 12.10 3.03
CA LYS A 231 11.45 13.11 3.53
C LYS A 231 12.59 12.45 4.33
N ASN A 232 12.26 11.58 5.29
CA ASN A 232 13.26 10.89 6.11
C ASN A 232 14.17 9.99 5.25
N THR A 233 13.61 9.29 4.24
CA THR A 233 14.42 8.51 3.31
C THR A 233 15.38 9.40 2.52
N LEU A 234 14.92 10.54 2.02
CA LEU A 234 15.75 11.51 1.30
C LEU A 234 16.87 12.07 2.19
N GLU A 235 16.58 12.41 3.44
CA GLU A 235 17.58 12.87 4.42
C GLU A 235 18.65 11.80 4.67
N ASN A 236 18.24 10.55 4.89
CA ASN A 236 19.17 9.43 5.06
C ASN A 236 20.05 9.20 3.83
N MET A 237 19.49 9.34 2.62
CA MET A 237 20.25 9.19 1.38
C MET A 237 21.29 10.30 1.18
N VAL A 238 20.98 11.52 1.62
CA VAL A 238 21.95 12.64 1.62
C VAL A 238 23.07 12.38 2.63
N ILE A 239 22.73 11.97 3.85
CA ILE A 239 23.71 11.63 4.89
C ILE A 239 24.63 10.48 4.43
N ALA A 240 24.07 9.47 3.76
CA ALA A 240 24.81 8.33 3.21
C ALA A 240 25.62 8.69 1.94
N GLY A 241 25.61 9.95 1.50
CA GLY A 241 26.34 10.39 0.31
C GLY A 241 25.80 9.82 -1.00
N MET A 242 24.57 9.31 -1.06
CA MET A 242 23.93 8.82 -2.29
C MET A 242 23.32 9.97 -3.11
N LEU A 243 22.80 10.99 -2.42
CA LEU A 243 22.21 12.17 -3.05
C LEU A 243 22.94 13.43 -2.63
N ARG A 244 22.97 14.42 -3.52
CA ARG A 244 23.32 15.80 -3.19
C ARG A 244 22.08 16.68 -3.32
N VAL A 245 22.03 17.74 -2.52
CA VAL A 245 20.94 18.73 -2.52
C VAL A 245 21.50 20.05 -3.02
N SER A 246 20.91 20.61 -4.07
CA SER A 246 21.15 22.02 -4.39
C SER A 246 20.12 22.88 -3.65
N GLY A 247 20.59 23.91 -2.95
CA GLY A 247 19.73 24.77 -2.13
C GLY A 247 18.64 25.48 -2.94
N GLY A 248 17.39 25.25 -2.53
CA GLY A 248 16.29 26.21 -2.63
C GLY A 248 16.13 26.89 -1.28
N THR A 249 17.04 27.81 -0.92
CA THR A 249 17.04 28.55 0.37
C THR A 249 15.95 29.64 0.45
N SER A 250 15.16 29.84 -0.61
CA SER A 250 13.93 30.63 -0.51
C SER A 250 12.75 29.69 -0.18
N LYS A 251 11.92 30.10 0.78
CA LYS A 251 10.73 29.37 1.29
C LYS A 251 9.74 28.86 0.21
N ARG A 252 9.96 29.16 -1.08
CA ARG A 252 9.05 28.89 -2.19
C ARG A 252 9.45 27.76 -3.15
N ARG A 253 10.71 27.28 -3.19
CA ARG A 253 11.14 26.30 -4.23
C ARG A 253 11.46 24.87 -3.75
N GLY A 254 11.56 24.62 -2.45
CA GLY A 254 11.83 23.27 -1.92
C GLY A 254 13.22 22.72 -2.27
N HIS A 255 13.62 21.61 -1.65
CA HIS A 255 14.90 20.95 -1.95
C HIS A 255 14.83 20.23 -3.30
N VAL A 256 15.85 20.45 -4.13
CA VAL A 256 16.06 19.74 -5.41
C VAL A 256 17.20 18.73 -5.21
N TYR A 257 16.92 17.48 -5.54
CA TYR A 257 17.83 16.35 -5.35
C TYR A 257 18.47 15.94 -6.67
N PHE A 258 19.76 15.63 -6.59
CA PHE A 258 20.58 15.07 -7.67
C PHE A 258 21.33 13.85 -7.12
N LEU A 259 21.77 12.97 -8.02
CA LEU A 259 22.75 11.95 -7.65
C LEU A 259 24.02 12.64 -7.13
N SER A 260 24.65 12.07 -6.10
CA SER A 260 25.99 12.50 -5.71
C SER A 260 27.02 12.07 -6.76
N LYS A 261 28.22 12.65 -6.78
CA LYS A 261 29.29 12.23 -7.72
C LYS A 261 29.60 10.72 -7.61
N THR A 262 29.57 10.19 -6.40
CA THR A 262 29.79 8.76 -6.13
C THR A 262 28.65 7.88 -6.67
N ALA A 263 27.41 8.36 -6.55
CA ALA A 263 26.27 7.65 -7.12
C ALA A 263 26.22 7.79 -8.66
N GLU A 264 26.56 8.96 -9.20
CA GLU A 264 26.66 9.20 -10.64
C GLU A 264 27.61 8.17 -11.29
N SER A 265 28.81 7.95 -10.73
CA SER A 265 29.76 6.96 -11.26
C SER A 265 29.31 5.50 -11.16
N LEU A 266 28.34 5.18 -10.30
CA LEU A 266 27.83 3.82 -10.12
C LEU A 266 26.57 3.55 -10.94
N PHE A 267 25.76 4.57 -11.17
CA PHE A 267 24.41 4.43 -11.72
C PHE A 267 24.24 5.03 -13.11
N LEU A 268 25.18 5.85 -13.57
CA LEU A 268 25.24 6.32 -14.95
C LEU A 268 26.28 5.47 -15.70
N PRO A 269 25.99 5.09 -16.95
CA PRO A 269 27.01 4.47 -17.78
C PRO A 269 28.20 5.42 -17.88
N SER A 270 29.41 4.93 -17.66
CA SER A 270 30.63 5.64 -18.02
C SER A 270 30.51 5.97 -19.51
N ASN A 271 30.46 7.25 -19.85
CA ASN A 271 30.81 7.66 -21.20
C ASN A 271 32.32 7.52 -21.33
N ASP A 272 32.80 6.29 -21.42
CA ASP A 272 34.13 6.01 -21.94
C ASP A 272 34.04 6.19 -23.47
N LEU A 273 34.26 7.45 -23.88
CA LEU A 273 34.68 7.84 -25.23
C LEU A 273 36.20 7.70 -25.33
#